data_AF-A0A8J6GQM4-F1
#
_entry.id   AF-A0A8J6GQM4-F1
#
_cell.length_a   1.000
_cell.length_b   1.000
_cell.length_c   1.000
_cell.angle_alpha   90.00
_cell.angle_beta   90.00
_cell.angle_gamma   90.00
#
_symmetry.space_group_name_H-M   'P 1'
#
loop_
_entity.id
_entity.type
_entity.pdbx_description
1 polymer ?
#
loop_
_entity_poly.entity_id
_entity_poly.type
_entity_poly.pdbx_seq_one_letter_code
_entity_poly.pdbx_strand_id
1 'polypeptide(L)'
;MKGVHSHKKKICTSPTFRQPKTLRLRRRPKYPPQKSAPRRNKLDHYAIIKFPLTTESAMKKIEDNNTLVFIVDVKANKHQIKQAVKKLYDIDVAKVNTLT
;
A
#
# COMPACT_ATOMS: atom_id res chain seq x y z
N MET A 1 -25.78 -49.19 -41.56
CA MET A 1 -24.40 -48.95 -42.03
C MET A 1 -23.63 -48.19 -40.95
N LYS A 2 -22.53 -48.76 -40.42
CA LYS A 2 -21.67 -48.05 -39.46
C LYS A 2 -20.70 -47.17 -40.26
N GLY A 3 -20.68 -45.86 -39.98
CA GLY A 3 -19.83 -44.90 -40.68
C GLY A 3 -18.33 -45.14 -40.43
N VAL A 4 -17.51 -44.92 -41.46
CA VAL A 4 -16.05 -45.10 -41.41
C VAL A 4 -15.45 -44.03 -40.49
N HIS A 5 -14.93 -44.43 -39.33
CA HIS A 5 -14.25 -43.54 -38.40
C HIS A 5 -12.78 -43.39 -38.81
N SER A 6 -12.37 -42.19 -39.26
CA SER A 6 -11.00 -41.92 -39.66
C SER A 6 -10.22 -41.26 -38.51
N HIS A 7 -9.09 -41.87 -38.11
CA HIS A 7 -8.27 -41.36 -37.02
C HIS A 7 -7.22 -40.38 -37.55
N LYS A 8 -7.38 -39.09 -37.27
CA LYS A 8 -6.34 -38.08 -37.52
C LYS A 8 -5.26 -38.15 -36.44
N LYS A 9 -4.00 -38.31 -36.85
CA LYS A 9 -2.82 -38.28 -35.97
C LYS A 9 -2.30 -36.86 -35.82
N LYS A 10 -1.92 -36.47 -34.60
CA LYS A 10 -1.17 -35.22 -34.35
C LYS A 10 0.32 -35.49 -34.57
N ILE A 11 0.96 -34.67 -35.40
CA ILE A 11 2.40 -34.75 -35.68
C ILE A 11 3.10 -33.69 -34.82
N CYS A 12 4.01 -34.12 -33.92
CA CYS A 12 4.91 -33.21 -33.21
C CYS A 12 6.22 -33.08 -34.00
N THR A 13 6.58 -31.88 -34.40
CA THR A 13 7.78 -31.60 -35.21
C THR A 13 9.03 -31.29 -34.38
N SER A 14 8.88 -30.95 -33.10
CA SER A 14 10.02 -30.70 -32.20
C SER A 14 10.41 -31.96 -31.42
N PRO A 15 11.72 -32.26 -31.25
CA PRO A 15 12.18 -33.39 -30.44
C PRO A 15 12.01 -33.15 -28.93
N THR A 16 11.76 -31.89 -28.52
CA THR A 16 11.59 -31.51 -27.11
C THR A 16 10.11 -31.43 -26.74
N PHE A 17 9.70 -32.16 -25.70
CA PHE A 17 8.37 -32.06 -25.12
C PHE A 17 8.35 -31.02 -24.00
N ARG A 18 7.52 -29.98 -24.13
CA ARG A 18 7.38 -28.92 -23.13
C ARG A 18 6.02 -29.03 -22.44
N GLN A 19 5.96 -28.65 -21.16
CA GLN A 19 4.70 -28.55 -20.46
C GLN A 19 3.77 -27.58 -21.20
N PRO A 20 2.56 -28.01 -21.61
CA PRO A 20 1.62 -27.12 -22.27
C PRO A 20 1.14 -26.06 -21.29
N LYS A 21 0.81 -24.87 -21.81
CA LYS A 21 0.17 -23.84 -21.00
C LYS A 21 -1.23 -24.33 -20.64
N THR A 22 -1.43 -24.66 -19.38
CA THR A 22 -2.73 -25.04 -18.83
C THR A 22 -3.40 -23.85 -18.15
N LEU A 23 -4.73 -23.95 -17.95
CA LEU A 23 -5.48 -22.94 -17.19
C LEU A 23 -4.95 -22.86 -15.75
N ARG A 24 -4.53 -21.67 -15.32
CA ARG A 24 -4.18 -21.39 -13.92
C ARG A 24 -5.30 -20.60 -13.27
N LEU A 25 -6.09 -21.26 -12.41
CA LEU A 25 -7.16 -20.60 -11.67
C LEU A 25 -6.60 -19.68 -10.58
N ARG A 26 -7.25 -18.53 -10.36
CA ARG A 26 -6.93 -17.66 -9.23
C ARG A 26 -7.33 -18.34 -7.92
N ARG A 27 -6.55 -18.13 -6.84
CA ARG A 27 -6.88 -18.66 -5.51
C ARG A 27 -8.22 -18.05 -5.05
N ARG A 28 -9.23 -18.90 -4.85
CA ARG A 28 -10.54 -18.54 -4.27
C ARG A 28 -10.89 -19.54 -3.17
N PRO A 29 -10.27 -19.41 -1.99
CA PRO A 29 -10.50 -20.35 -0.89
C PRO A 29 -11.94 -20.21 -0.37
N LYS A 30 -12.54 -21.31 0.08
CA LYS A 30 -13.91 -21.33 0.64
C LYS A 30 -14.02 -20.55 1.96
N TYR A 31 -12.93 -20.51 2.72
CA TYR A 31 -12.80 -19.76 3.96
C TYR A 31 -11.59 -18.82 3.88
N PRO A 32 -11.59 -17.68 4.58
CA PRO A 32 -10.46 -16.77 4.59
C PRO A 32 -9.19 -17.50 5.08
N PRO A 33 -8.08 -17.48 4.31
CA PRO A 33 -6.84 -18.13 4.73
C PRO A 33 -6.08 -17.33 5.79
N GLN A 34 -6.48 -16.07 6.01
CA GLN A 34 -6.02 -15.21 7.08
C GLN A 34 -7.14 -14.97 8.09
N LYS A 35 -6.74 -14.41 9.24
CA LYS A 35 -7.57 -14.04 10.41
C LYS A 35 -9.04 -13.78 10.05
N SER A 36 -9.94 -14.25 10.93
CA SER A 36 -11.39 -14.07 10.82
C SER A 36 -11.84 -12.61 10.65
N ALA A 37 -11.02 -11.64 11.07
CA ALA A 37 -11.26 -10.21 10.91
C ALA A 37 -10.05 -9.46 10.31
N PRO A 38 -10.29 -8.38 9.54
CA PRO A 38 -9.22 -7.52 9.03
C PRO A 38 -8.48 -6.83 10.18
N ARG A 39 -7.19 -6.58 9.99
CA ARG A 39 -6.39 -5.81 10.96
C ARG A 39 -6.78 -4.33 10.89
N ARG A 40 -6.93 -3.69 12.04
CA ARG A 40 -7.05 -2.23 12.13
C ARG A 40 -5.71 -1.57 11.79
N ASN A 41 -5.76 -0.40 11.15
CA ASN A 41 -4.59 0.43 10.94
C ASN A 41 -4.11 0.96 12.30
N LYS A 42 -2.86 0.63 12.67
CA LYS A 42 -2.25 1.07 13.94
C LYS A 42 -1.66 2.47 13.87
N LEU A 43 -1.35 2.94 12.67
CA LEU A 43 -0.85 4.29 12.37
C LEU A 43 -2.01 5.08 11.75
N ASP A 44 -2.93 5.52 12.60
CA ASP A 44 -3.96 6.49 12.21
C ASP A 44 -3.42 7.93 12.32
N HIS A 45 -4.21 8.91 11.90
CA HIS A 45 -3.77 10.31 11.83
C HIS A 45 -3.38 10.86 13.22
N TYR A 46 -4.08 10.41 14.27
CA TYR A 46 -3.82 10.79 15.65
C TYR A 46 -2.58 10.09 16.23
N ALA A 47 -2.29 8.84 15.85
CA ALA A 47 -1.03 8.19 16.24
C ALA A 47 0.19 8.78 15.51
N ILE A 48 0.00 9.31 14.29
CA ILE A 48 1.08 9.92 13.50
C ILE A 48 1.53 11.26 14.12
N ILE A 49 0.59 12.15 14.46
CA ILE A 49 0.89 13.47 15.04
C ILE A 49 0.69 13.40 16.55
N LYS A 50 1.77 13.42 17.33
CA LYS A 50 1.69 13.25 18.79
C LYS A 50 1.34 14.57 19.49
N PHE A 51 2.18 15.59 19.29
CA PHE A 51 1.96 16.91 19.86
C PHE A 51 2.75 17.98 19.10
N PRO A 52 2.30 19.25 19.11
CA PRO A 52 3.07 20.37 18.58
C PRO A 52 4.31 20.61 19.43
N LEU A 53 5.39 21.08 18.80
CA LEU A 53 6.59 21.51 19.50
C LEU A 53 6.49 23.02 19.77
N THR A 54 6.45 23.41 21.05
CA THR A 54 6.23 24.80 21.49
C THR A 54 7.50 25.44 22.06
N THR A 55 8.68 25.10 21.54
CA THR A 55 9.94 25.75 21.92
C THR A 55 10.04 27.16 21.32
N GLU A 56 10.80 28.07 21.92
CA GLU A 56 10.98 29.44 21.41
C GLU A 56 11.42 29.47 19.94
N SER A 57 12.35 28.58 19.58
CA SER A 57 12.82 28.41 18.20
C SER A 57 11.74 27.89 17.24
N ALA A 58 10.80 27.08 17.73
CA ALA A 58 9.67 26.59 16.94
C ALA A 58 8.61 27.69 16.78
N MET A 59 8.31 28.44 17.85
CA MET A 59 7.39 29.57 17.80
C MET A 59 7.88 30.62 16.78
N LYS A 60 9.17 30.95 16.80
CA LYS A 60 9.77 31.87 15.81
C LYS A 60 9.61 31.37 14.36
N LYS A 61 9.70 30.07 14.12
CA LYS A 61 9.50 29.47 12.79
C LYS A 61 8.06 29.54 12.28
N ILE A 62 7.09 29.60 13.21
CA ILE A 62 5.68 29.80 12.87
C ILE A 62 5.49 31.24 12.39
N GLU A 63 6.06 32.21 13.09
CA GLU A 63 5.95 33.65 12.77
C GLU A 63 6.70 34.03 11.49
N ASP A 64 7.98 33.67 11.39
CA ASP A 64 8.86 34.14 10.31
C ASP A 64 8.58 33.44 8.98
N ASN A 65 8.27 32.13 9.01
CA ASN A 65 8.28 31.27 7.82
C ASN A 65 6.96 30.53 7.58
N ASN A 66 5.95 30.72 8.43
CA ASN A 66 4.70 29.94 8.39
C ASN A 66 4.95 28.42 8.40
N THR A 67 5.88 27.97 9.25
CA THR A 67 6.24 26.55 9.37
C THR A 67 5.87 26.01 10.75
N LEU A 68 4.94 25.04 10.77
CA LEU A 68 4.56 24.34 11.98
C LEU A 68 5.56 23.20 12.28
N VAL A 69 5.90 23.04 13.56
CA VAL A 69 6.80 21.98 14.03
C VAL A 69 6.04 21.02 14.92
N PHE A 70 6.07 19.74 14.59
CA PHE A 70 5.39 18.67 15.32
C PHE A 70 6.37 17.57 15.72
N ILE A 71 6.10 16.96 16.86
CA ILE A 71 6.69 15.67 17.22
C ILE A 71 5.78 14.57 16.66
N VAL A 72 6.38 13.68 15.88
CA VAL A 72 5.67 12.64 15.11
C VAL A 72 6.14 11.24 15.50
N ASP A 73 5.40 10.21 15.10
CA ASP A 73 5.88 8.83 15.24
C ASP A 73 7.06 8.53 14.31
N VAL A 74 8.05 7.78 14.82
CA VAL A 74 9.29 7.45 14.10
C VAL A 74 9.02 6.63 12.84
N LYS A 75 7.91 5.88 12.80
CA LYS A 75 7.53 5.06 11.64
C LYS A 75 6.76 5.85 10.57
N ALA A 76 6.44 7.12 10.81
CA ALA A 76 5.63 7.91 9.91
C ALA A 76 6.46 8.50 8.76
N ASN A 77 5.96 8.32 7.53
CA ASN A 77 6.56 8.90 6.34
C ASN A 77 6.01 10.31 6.05
N LYS A 78 6.77 11.12 5.29
CA LYS A 78 6.38 12.49 4.90
C LYS A 78 4.97 12.58 4.28
N HIS A 79 4.57 11.59 3.47
CA HIS A 79 3.24 11.54 2.88
C HIS A 79 2.13 11.33 3.91
N GLN A 80 2.38 10.48 4.91
CA GLN A 80 1.43 10.20 5.99
C GLN A 80 1.28 11.43 6.90
N ILE A 81 2.39 12.09 7.24
CA ILE A 81 2.38 13.34 8.02
C ILE A 81 1.59 14.42 7.27
N LYS A 82 1.85 14.61 5.97
CA LYS A 82 1.11 15.56 5.13
C LYS A 82 -0.40 15.31 5.14
N GLN A 83 -0.81 14.04 5.01
CA GLN A 83 -2.22 13.64 5.03
C GLN A 83 -2.86 13.83 6.41
N ALA A 84 -2.13 13.49 7.49
CA ALA A 84 -2.61 13.64 8.84
C ALA A 84 -2.82 15.11 9.21
N VAL A 85 -1.84 15.99 8.91
CA VAL A 85 -1.97 17.44 9.17
C VAL A 85 -3.16 18.01 8.41
N LYS A 86 -3.28 17.66 7.11
CA LYS A 86 -4.38 18.14 6.27
C LYS A 86 -5.75 17.71 6.79
N LYS A 87 -5.88 16.52 7.36
CA LYS A 87 -7.17 16.01 7.87
C LYS A 87 -7.51 16.47 9.28
N LEU A 88 -6.50 16.65 10.14
CA LEU A 88 -6.73 17.02 11.54
C LEU A 88 -6.95 18.51 11.72
N TYR A 89 -6.31 19.32 10.88
CA TYR A 89 -6.33 20.78 10.99
C TYR A 89 -6.98 21.46 9.77
N ASP A 90 -7.39 20.71 8.74
CA ASP A 90 -7.97 21.23 7.49
C ASP A 90 -7.10 22.28 6.77
N ILE A 91 -5.77 22.10 6.84
CA ILE A 91 -4.77 23.00 6.23
C ILE A 91 -4.14 22.36 5.00
N ASP A 92 -3.92 23.16 3.95
CA ASP A 92 -3.11 22.74 2.80
C ASP A 92 -1.61 22.89 3.06
N VAL A 93 -0.90 21.77 2.94
CA VAL A 93 0.54 21.70 3.23
C VAL A 93 1.35 21.76 1.92
N ALA A 94 2.23 22.76 1.79
CA ALA A 94 3.13 22.86 0.64
C ALA A 94 4.20 21.75 0.66
N LYS A 95 5.04 21.74 1.70
CA LYS A 95 6.19 20.83 1.85
C LYS A 95 6.31 20.31 3.27
N VAL A 96 6.81 19.09 3.43
CA VAL A 96 7.12 18.48 4.74
C VAL A 96 8.61 18.17 4.81
N ASN A 97 9.27 18.66 5.86
CA ASN A 97 10.64 18.33 6.21
C ASN A 97 10.64 17.49 7.50
N THR A 98 11.47 16.46 7.55
CA THR A 98 11.62 15.59 8.73
C THR A 98 13.09 15.53 9.10
N LEU A 99 13.39 15.55 10.40
CA LEU A 99 14.71 15.32 10.95
C LEU A 99 14.66 13.96 11.64
N THR A 100 15.58 13.07 11.29
CA THR A 100 15.74 11.73 11.85
C THR A 100 17.16 11.55 12.31
#